data_AF-A0A7S2M4L2-F1
#
_entry.id   AF-A0A7S2M4L2-F1
#
_cell.length_a   1.000
_cell.length_b   1.000
_cell.length_c   1.000
_cell.angle_alpha   90.00
_cell.angle_beta   90.00
_cell.angle_gamma   90.00
#
_symmetry.space_group_name_H-M   'P 1'
#
loop_
_entity.id
_entity.type
_entity.pdbx_description
1 polymer ?
#
loop_
_entity_poly.entity_id
_entity_poly.type
_entity_poly.pdbx_seq_one_letter_code
_entity_poly.pdbx_strand_id
1 'polypeptide(L)'
;MKLSTFALILPYLLATPAAAQCGPVIDLGGTCDLAALEGKLSTSTCTIEELFPGQDAASIASTVAELCEYDAPVQFVEIQGTYQRDHNFMDGGGAVADGEYGFEMDTARLKRFIDNSMDDSLISWPEYEQKEDYNPANGYGDNGYMTNFNIDRDAEKGSCQMNTVMCCFIDSAKDALVDNTDVCRHDLSSSPQSNHVNSGWSVFTDDDPAHCVGFTWEDGDIYKGNTLFYTSLYQTVVNGYMGNVPGAPMCACVEQMPVVTKADCVTSTGTGLQYTLSVDKDTGGVSASHSVAMTYGDCGGNDLKAQVKATHAGSDIATDIDEYLVGANNCDDTNAEYLNSEQLLVTSASNRFTNIDGAVEQGMTWRQIFGEGIWFLPPHLDPAEADEEMRTLMEACIPALGRHCLLLRKCPSCSSEPHRNIVYQRLTAFPAYQEGISTATTMDVPELFMNKWREPNNVMHVDYELYTSVSDALSKTNEWQKADYNTNSNNYGFPRNSGPTSHIGNNWNSYKWGGATAENHGFYVEVPGDATSV
;
A
#
# COMPACT_ATOMS: atom_id res chain seq x y z
N MET A 1 30.32 -19.73 1.15
CA MET A 1 31.69 -20.12 0.71
C MET A 1 32.67 -20.12 1.91
N LYS A 2 32.77 -21.24 2.63
CA LYS A 2 33.86 -21.55 3.56
C LYS A 2 34.25 -23.02 3.31
N LEU A 3 35.27 -23.22 2.48
CA LEU A 3 35.96 -24.51 2.41
C LEU A 3 36.79 -24.66 3.68
N SER A 4 36.47 -25.66 4.51
CA SER A 4 37.38 -26.16 5.53
C SER A 4 37.82 -27.58 5.17
N THR A 5 39.04 -27.65 4.65
CA THR A 5 39.80 -28.85 4.38
C THR A 5 40.05 -29.64 5.66
N PHE A 6 39.56 -30.87 5.75
CA PHE A 6 40.16 -31.91 6.60
C PHE A 6 40.39 -33.17 5.77
N ALA A 7 41.66 -33.37 5.40
CA ALA A 7 42.15 -34.62 4.85
C ALA A 7 42.45 -35.58 6.00
N LEU A 8 41.79 -36.74 6.02
CA LEU A 8 42.21 -37.89 6.81
C LEU A 8 42.34 -39.09 5.86
N ILE A 9 43.57 -39.54 5.67
CA ILE A 9 43.92 -40.74 4.90
C ILE A 9 43.73 -41.95 5.84
N LEU A 10 42.79 -42.85 5.51
CA LEU A 10 42.67 -44.20 6.06
C LEU A 10 42.54 -45.21 4.89
N PRO A 11 43.00 -46.46 5.05
CA PRO A 11 43.39 -47.33 3.95
C PRO A 11 42.17 -47.86 3.19
N TYR A 12 42.33 -47.91 1.87
CA TYR A 12 41.49 -48.64 0.91
C TYR A 12 41.37 -50.13 1.33
N LEU A 13 40.37 -50.46 2.14
CA LEU A 13 39.62 -51.69 1.92
C LEU A 13 38.66 -51.43 0.77
N LEU A 14 38.53 -52.39 -0.14
CA LEU A 14 37.60 -52.37 -1.25
C LEU A 14 36.16 -52.24 -0.72
N ALA A 15 35.70 -51.02 -0.48
CA ALA A 15 34.30 -50.71 -0.31
C ALA A 15 33.64 -50.93 -1.67
N THR A 16 32.76 -51.92 -1.75
CA THR A 16 31.78 -51.98 -2.83
C THR A 16 31.03 -50.65 -2.82
N PRO A 17 30.87 -49.96 -3.97
CA PRO A 17 30.12 -48.71 -4.01
C PRO A 17 28.70 -48.99 -3.52
N ALA A 18 28.14 -48.10 -2.68
CA ALA A 18 26.82 -48.24 -2.06
C ALA A 18 25.73 -48.72 -3.05
N ALA A 19 25.76 -48.21 -4.27
CA ALA A 19 24.85 -48.57 -5.36
C ALA A 19 24.89 -50.05 -5.78
N ALA A 20 26.03 -50.74 -5.63
CA ALA A 20 26.16 -52.16 -5.98
C ALA A 20 25.45 -53.08 -4.98
N GLN A 21 25.30 -52.64 -3.73
CA GLN A 21 24.69 -53.40 -2.64
C GLN A 21 23.23 -53.02 -2.40
N CYS A 22 22.92 -51.73 -2.56
CA CYS A 22 21.61 -51.15 -2.29
C CYS A 22 20.70 -51.07 -3.51
N GLY A 23 21.23 -51.37 -4.70
CA GLY A 23 20.53 -51.14 -5.94
C GLY A 23 20.49 -49.65 -6.30
N PRO A 24 20.08 -49.31 -7.53
CA PRO A 24 20.09 -47.94 -8.00
C PRO A 24 18.94 -47.09 -7.41
N VAL A 25 17.88 -47.73 -6.90
CA VAL A 25 16.60 -47.10 -6.59
C VAL A 25 15.97 -47.75 -5.35
N ILE A 26 15.56 -46.95 -4.38
CA ILE A 26 14.86 -47.34 -3.16
C ILE A 26 13.53 -46.58 -3.08
N ASP A 27 12.41 -47.30 -3.23
CA ASP A 27 11.07 -46.74 -3.13
C ASP A 27 10.63 -46.63 -1.67
N LEU A 28 10.50 -45.40 -1.16
CA LEU A 28 10.10 -45.10 0.22
C LEU A 28 8.59 -45.21 0.44
N GLY A 29 7.78 -45.14 -0.62
CA GLY A 29 6.34 -45.06 -0.53
C GLY A 29 5.84 -43.62 -0.39
N GLY A 30 4.74 -43.42 0.34
CA GLY A 30 4.06 -42.12 0.45
C GLY A 30 4.62 -41.14 1.50
N THR A 31 5.65 -41.53 2.27
CA THR A 31 6.32 -40.62 3.22
C THR A 31 7.83 -40.63 2.98
N CYS A 32 8.45 -39.48 3.15
CA CYS A 32 9.89 -39.32 3.05
C CYS A 32 10.44 -38.96 4.43
N ASP A 33 10.89 -39.98 5.15
CA ASP A 33 11.52 -39.83 6.47
C ASP A 33 12.46 -41.01 6.76
N LEU A 34 13.26 -40.89 7.83
CA LEU A 34 14.19 -41.93 8.24
C LEU A 34 13.48 -43.26 8.55
N ALA A 35 12.28 -43.23 9.13
CA ALA A 35 11.55 -44.44 9.50
C ALA A 35 11.03 -45.19 8.26
N ALA A 36 10.60 -44.48 7.22
CA ALA A 36 10.23 -45.03 5.92
C ALA A 36 11.45 -45.71 5.27
N LEU A 37 12.61 -45.05 5.31
CA LEU A 37 13.86 -45.62 4.81
C LEU A 37 14.25 -46.89 5.57
N GLU A 38 14.34 -46.83 6.91
CA GLU A 38 14.68 -47.98 7.75
C GLU A 38 13.70 -49.15 7.56
N GLY A 39 12.40 -48.83 7.41
CA GLY A 39 11.36 -49.79 7.11
C GLY A 39 11.64 -50.55 5.81
N LYS A 40 12.01 -49.86 4.73
CA LYS A 40 12.37 -50.49 3.45
C LYS A 40 13.66 -51.28 3.55
N LEU A 41 14.68 -50.72 4.21
CA LEU A 41 15.98 -51.36 4.37
C LEU A 41 15.90 -52.66 5.17
N SER A 42 15.00 -52.76 6.14
CA SER A 42 14.78 -53.98 6.96
C SER A 42 14.41 -55.22 6.14
N THR A 43 13.86 -55.02 4.93
CA THR A 43 13.47 -56.08 4.00
C THR A 43 14.44 -56.24 2.81
N SER A 44 15.50 -55.42 2.77
CA SER A 44 16.47 -55.35 1.69
C SER A 44 17.81 -55.98 2.08
N THR A 45 18.70 -56.18 1.11
CA THR A 45 20.09 -56.57 1.37
C THR A 45 21.00 -55.39 1.72
N CYS A 46 20.48 -54.17 1.65
CA CYS A 46 21.15 -52.92 1.95
C CYS A 46 21.00 -52.56 3.43
N THR A 47 22.07 -52.05 4.02
CA THR A 47 22.06 -51.49 5.38
C THR A 47 22.22 -49.98 5.35
N ILE A 48 21.79 -49.32 6.42
CA ILE A 48 21.87 -47.86 6.52
C ILE A 48 23.32 -47.34 6.52
N GLU A 49 24.25 -48.12 7.11
CA GLU A 49 25.70 -47.84 7.08
C GLU A 49 26.28 -47.94 5.67
N GLU A 50 25.71 -48.78 4.80
CA GLU A 50 26.16 -48.87 3.41
C GLU A 50 25.68 -47.68 2.57
N LEU A 51 24.52 -47.10 2.90
CA LEU A 51 24.01 -45.87 2.27
C LEU A 51 24.74 -44.62 2.75
N PHE A 52 25.03 -44.54 4.06
CA PHE A 52 25.64 -43.37 4.69
C PHE A 52 26.89 -43.78 5.49
N PRO A 53 27.96 -44.21 4.80
CA PRO A 53 29.13 -44.78 5.46
C PRO A 53 29.85 -43.78 6.37
N GLY A 54 30.11 -44.19 7.61
CA GLY A 54 30.85 -43.39 8.59
C GLY A 54 30.06 -42.23 9.20
N GLN A 55 28.76 -42.13 8.95
CA GLN A 55 27.88 -41.19 9.64
C GLN A 55 27.28 -41.79 10.91
N ASP A 56 27.11 -40.99 11.95
CA ASP A 56 26.36 -41.41 13.12
C ASP A 56 24.84 -41.25 12.89
N ALA A 57 24.03 -41.83 13.79
CA ALA A 57 22.57 -41.83 13.65
C ALA A 57 21.96 -40.42 13.56
N ALA A 58 22.56 -39.43 14.22
CA ALA A 58 22.08 -38.04 14.17
C ALA A 58 22.37 -37.40 12.81
N SER A 59 23.57 -37.63 12.28
CA SER A 59 23.98 -37.13 10.96
C SER A 59 23.17 -37.78 9.84
N ILE A 60 22.86 -39.08 9.96
CA ILE A 60 21.99 -39.80 9.03
C ILE A 60 20.58 -39.22 9.07
N ALA A 61 20.02 -38.98 10.26
CA ALA A 61 18.70 -38.37 10.40
C ALA A 61 18.64 -36.99 9.74
N SER A 62 19.66 -36.15 9.94
CA SER A 62 19.78 -34.83 9.28
C SER A 62 19.87 -34.98 7.76
N THR A 63 20.73 -35.87 7.26
CA THR A 63 20.94 -36.09 5.82
C THR A 63 19.65 -36.56 5.15
N VAL A 64 18.92 -37.50 5.75
CA VAL A 64 17.64 -37.98 5.20
C VAL A 64 16.58 -36.88 5.24
N ALA A 65 16.53 -36.08 6.31
CA ALA A 65 15.62 -34.93 6.38
C ALA A 65 15.91 -33.92 5.26
N GLU A 66 17.18 -33.53 5.07
CA GLU A 66 17.61 -32.62 4.00
C GLU A 66 17.27 -33.17 2.61
N LEU A 67 17.52 -34.45 2.36
CA LEU A 67 17.14 -35.10 1.09
C LEU A 67 15.62 -35.04 0.86
N CYS A 68 14.82 -35.31 1.89
CA CYS A 68 13.37 -35.32 1.79
C CYS A 68 12.75 -33.92 1.66
N GLU A 69 13.40 -32.90 2.20
CA GLU A 69 12.93 -31.52 2.18
C GLU A 69 13.38 -30.76 0.93
N TYR A 70 14.65 -30.92 0.55
CA TYR A 70 15.27 -30.13 -0.53
C TYR A 70 15.42 -30.87 -1.85
N ASP A 71 15.81 -32.13 -1.82
CA ASP A 71 16.12 -32.87 -3.06
C ASP A 71 14.90 -33.61 -3.63
N ALA A 72 14.00 -34.06 -2.74
CA ALA A 72 12.80 -34.75 -3.16
C ALA A 72 11.88 -33.84 -3.97
N PRO A 73 11.28 -32.74 -3.44
CA PRO A 73 10.39 -31.86 -4.22
C PRO A 73 11.17 -31.00 -5.22
N VAL A 74 10.48 -30.55 -6.29
CA VAL A 74 11.04 -29.52 -7.18
C VAL A 74 11.09 -28.21 -6.40
N GLN A 75 12.28 -27.64 -6.26
CA GLN A 75 12.41 -26.37 -5.56
C GLN A 75 11.80 -25.24 -6.38
N PHE A 76 11.00 -24.38 -5.76
CA PHE A 76 10.35 -23.25 -6.46
C PHE A 76 11.37 -22.43 -7.28
N VAL A 77 12.56 -22.22 -6.70
CA VAL A 77 13.68 -21.48 -7.31
C VAL A 77 14.17 -22.07 -8.64
N GLU A 78 14.06 -23.39 -8.81
CA GLU A 78 14.64 -24.10 -9.95
C GLU A 78 13.81 -23.90 -11.21
N ILE A 79 12.52 -23.55 -11.06
CA ILE A 79 11.59 -23.40 -12.18
C ILE A 79 11.96 -22.16 -13.02
N GLN A 80 12.12 -20.98 -12.39
CA GLN A 80 12.69 -19.81 -13.08
C GLN A 80 14.22 -19.86 -13.14
N GLY A 81 14.83 -20.54 -12.18
CA GLY A 81 16.25 -20.86 -12.08
C GLY A 81 17.08 -19.95 -11.17
N THR A 82 16.51 -18.88 -10.60
CA THR A 82 17.20 -18.02 -9.62
C THR A 82 16.22 -17.33 -8.69
N TYR A 83 16.59 -17.23 -7.42
CA TYR A 83 15.86 -16.47 -6.40
C TYR A 83 15.52 -15.04 -6.84
N GLN A 84 16.47 -14.32 -7.45
CA GLN A 84 16.23 -12.92 -7.84
C GLN A 84 15.09 -12.75 -8.86
N ARG A 85 14.89 -13.74 -9.73
CA ARG A 85 13.81 -13.69 -10.72
C ARG A 85 12.46 -13.94 -10.07
N ASP A 86 12.36 -14.92 -9.18
CA ASP A 86 11.15 -15.17 -8.40
C ASP A 86 10.81 -13.94 -7.54
N HIS A 87 11.78 -13.42 -6.79
CA HIS A 87 11.60 -12.25 -5.93
C HIS A 87 11.11 -11.04 -6.72
N ASN A 88 11.79 -10.71 -7.83
CA ASN A 88 11.37 -9.58 -8.65
C ASN A 88 9.96 -9.79 -9.20
N PHE A 89 9.66 -10.97 -9.73
CA PHE A 89 8.33 -11.27 -10.28
C PHE A 89 7.24 -11.09 -9.22
N MET A 90 7.43 -11.65 -8.03
CA MET A 90 6.45 -11.60 -6.95
C MET A 90 6.28 -10.17 -6.39
N ASP A 91 7.34 -9.37 -6.38
CA ASP A 91 7.28 -7.94 -6.05
C ASP A 91 6.63 -7.08 -7.14
N GLY A 92 6.40 -7.64 -8.34
CA GLY A 92 5.79 -6.95 -9.47
C GLY A 92 6.77 -6.27 -10.42
N GLY A 93 8.03 -6.73 -10.46
CA GLY A 93 9.02 -6.23 -11.39
C GLY A 93 9.80 -7.32 -12.13
N GLY A 94 10.61 -6.90 -13.09
CA GLY A 94 11.44 -7.78 -13.90
C GLY A 94 10.72 -8.26 -15.16
N ALA A 95 11.50 -8.76 -16.12
CA ALA A 95 11.07 -8.94 -17.51
C ALA A 95 9.74 -9.72 -17.70
N VAL A 96 9.46 -10.71 -16.84
CA VAL A 96 8.21 -11.49 -16.90
C VAL A 96 7.01 -10.71 -16.36
N ALA A 97 7.19 -9.95 -15.28
CA ALA A 97 6.13 -9.13 -14.68
C ALA A 97 5.87 -7.83 -15.46
N ASP A 98 6.90 -7.30 -16.13
CA ASP A 98 6.85 -6.03 -16.87
C ASP A 98 6.43 -6.21 -18.34
N GLY A 99 6.38 -7.45 -18.85
CA GLY A 99 6.04 -7.71 -20.25
C GLY A 99 7.05 -7.16 -21.26
N GLU A 100 8.33 -7.08 -20.90
CA GLU A 100 9.37 -6.47 -21.74
C GLU A 100 9.53 -7.17 -23.11
N TYR A 101 10.22 -6.50 -24.05
CA TYR A 101 10.57 -7.07 -25.36
C TYR A 101 11.31 -8.40 -25.19
N GLY A 102 10.63 -9.50 -25.51
CA GLY A 102 11.18 -10.85 -25.33
C GLY A 102 10.42 -11.71 -24.32
N PHE A 103 9.22 -11.32 -23.88
CA PHE A 103 8.35 -12.11 -22.99
C PHE A 103 8.33 -13.63 -23.28
N GLU A 104 8.24 -14.05 -24.54
CA GLU A 104 8.29 -15.48 -24.90
C GLU A 104 9.62 -16.16 -24.54
N MET A 105 10.74 -15.45 -24.65
CA MET A 105 12.07 -15.94 -24.27
C MET A 105 12.23 -15.99 -22.75
N ASP A 106 11.71 -14.99 -22.05
CA ASP A 106 11.80 -14.92 -20.58
C ASP A 106 10.91 -15.96 -19.90
N THR A 107 9.77 -16.29 -20.51
CA THR A 107 8.85 -17.34 -20.04
C THR A 107 9.20 -18.75 -20.52
N ALA A 108 10.21 -18.93 -21.40
CA ALA A 108 10.50 -20.22 -22.03
C ALA A 108 10.84 -21.34 -21.03
N ARG A 109 11.47 -21.01 -19.89
CA ARG A 109 11.79 -21.98 -18.82
C ARG A 109 10.52 -22.45 -18.11
N LEU A 110 9.66 -21.50 -17.74
CA LEU A 110 8.37 -21.77 -17.12
C LEU A 110 7.50 -22.61 -18.03
N LYS A 111 7.44 -22.25 -19.32
CA LYS A 111 6.71 -23.03 -20.33
C LYS A 111 7.22 -24.47 -20.42
N ARG A 112 8.54 -24.68 -20.38
CA ARG A 112 9.10 -26.04 -20.38
C ARG A 112 8.66 -26.83 -19.16
N PHE A 113 8.66 -26.23 -17.98
CA PHE A 113 8.21 -26.89 -16.76
C PHE A 113 6.72 -27.24 -16.83
N ILE A 114 5.88 -26.29 -17.27
CA ILE A 114 4.44 -26.50 -17.49
C ILE A 114 4.19 -27.67 -18.45
N ASP A 115 4.87 -27.67 -19.60
CA ASP A 115 4.64 -28.67 -20.65
C ASP A 115 5.17 -30.08 -20.30
N ASN A 116 6.03 -30.25 -19.29
CA ASN A 116 6.76 -31.52 -19.07
C ASN A 116 6.81 -32.03 -17.62
N SER A 117 6.50 -31.23 -16.61
CA SER A 117 6.76 -31.62 -15.21
C SER A 117 5.71 -31.15 -14.23
N MET A 118 5.00 -30.06 -14.50
CA MET A 118 4.01 -29.47 -13.58
C MET A 118 2.92 -30.44 -13.10
N ASP A 119 2.45 -31.34 -13.96
CA ASP A 119 1.39 -32.30 -13.62
C ASP A 119 1.90 -33.53 -12.85
N ASP A 120 3.21 -33.76 -12.83
CA ASP A 120 3.83 -34.94 -12.21
C ASP A 120 4.73 -34.59 -11.00
N SER A 121 4.75 -33.31 -10.59
CA SER A 121 5.71 -32.77 -9.61
C SER A 121 5.07 -32.17 -8.37
N LEU A 122 5.63 -32.46 -7.20
CA LEU A 122 5.47 -31.73 -5.94
C LEU A 122 6.43 -30.53 -5.96
N ILE A 123 5.89 -29.33 -5.78
CA ILE A 123 6.65 -28.07 -5.76
C ILE A 123 6.77 -27.59 -4.32
N SER A 124 7.99 -27.31 -3.86
CA SER A 124 8.22 -26.79 -2.52
C SER A 124 7.66 -25.37 -2.35
N TRP A 125 7.41 -24.98 -1.10
CA TRP A 125 7.14 -23.58 -0.77
C TRP A 125 8.43 -22.75 -1.00
N PRO A 126 8.35 -21.48 -1.44
CA PRO A 126 9.54 -20.68 -1.75
C PRO A 126 10.37 -20.37 -0.50
N GLU A 127 11.39 -21.19 -0.29
CA GLU A 127 12.42 -21.05 0.73
C GLU A 127 13.81 -20.98 0.07
N TYR A 128 14.65 -20.09 0.59
CA TYR A 128 15.92 -19.74 -0.03
C TYR A 128 16.99 -19.50 1.03
N GLU A 129 18.15 -20.14 0.85
CA GLU A 129 19.33 -19.99 1.72
C GLU A 129 19.73 -18.51 1.90
N GLN A 130 19.55 -17.67 0.87
CA GLN A 130 19.87 -16.23 0.94
C GLN A 130 19.02 -15.48 1.97
N LYS A 131 17.90 -16.06 2.42
CA LYS A 131 16.97 -15.47 3.38
C LYS A 131 17.15 -15.99 4.80
N GLU A 132 17.80 -17.14 4.99
CA GLU A 132 18.01 -17.74 6.33
C GLU A 132 18.78 -16.81 7.28
N ASP A 133 19.78 -16.06 6.80
CA ASP A 133 20.49 -15.07 7.62
C ASP A 133 19.78 -13.69 7.61
N TYR A 134 19.13 -13.34 6.50
CA TYR A 134 18.51 -12.03 6.31
C TYR A 134 17.24 -11.87 7.13
N ASN A 135 16.39 -12.89 7.15
CA ASN A 135 15.08 -12.85 7.78
C ASN A 135 15.18 -12.63 9.30
N PRO A 136 15.98 -13.40 10.06
CA PRO A 136 16.14 -13.17 11.49
C PRO A 136 16.72 -11.79 11.79
N ALA A 137 17.66 -11.32 10.96
CA ALA A 137 18.31 -10.02 11.15
C ALA A 137 17.37 -8.82 10.93
N ASN A 138 16.22 -9.03 10.28
CA ASN A 138 15.28 -7.96 9.91
C ASN A 138 13.84 -8.17 10.44
N GLY A 139 13.62 -9.20 11.27
CA GLY A 139 12.31 -9.47 11.89
C GLY A 139 11.31 -10.21 11.00
N TYR A 140 11.80 -10.96 9.99
CA TYR A 140 10.99 -11.80 9.11
C TYR A 140 11.06 -13.28 9.51
N GLY A 141 11.16 -13.59 10.81
CA GLY A 141 11.22 -14.98 11.27
C GLY A 141 12.56 -15.66 11.03
N ASP A 142 12.64 -16.94 11.42
CA ASP A 142 13.87 -17.71 11.50
C ASP A 142 14.14 -18.58 10.26
N ASN A 143 13.19 -18.63 9.32
CA ASN A 143 13.24 -19.49 8.13
C ASN A 143 13.72 -18.74 6.87
N GLY A 144 14.12 -19.48 5.84
CA GLY A 144 14.57 -18.93 4.56
C GLY A 144 13.44 -18.49 3.63
N TYR A 145 12.19 -18.36 4.12
CA TYR A 145 11.07 -18.03 3.24
C TYR A 145 11.25 -16.69 2.52
N MET A 146 10.71 -16.62 1.30
CA MET A 146 10.53 -15.33 0.64
C MET A 146 9.73 -14.39 1.54
N THR A 147 10.13 -13.13 1.64
CA THR A 147 9.54 -12.17 2.59
C THR A 147 8.03 -11.97 2.38
N ASN A 148 7.52 -12.10 1.16
CA ASN A 148 6.10 -11.94 0.85
C ASN A 148 5.28 -13.22 1.14
N PHE A 149 5.95 -14.33 1.41
CA PHE A 149 5.38 -15.67 1.58
C PHE A 149 5.88 -16.34 2.86
N ASN A 150 6.20 -15.54 3.87
CA ASN A 150 6.77 -16.06 5.10
C ASN A 150 5.71 -16.73 5.96
N ILE A 151 5.74 -18.05 6.06
CA ILE A 151 4.74 -18.78 6.87
C ILE A 151 5.17 -18.95 8.34
N ASP A 152 6.29 -18.34 8.74
CA ASP A 152 6.72 -18.31 10.13
C ASP A 152 5.71 -17.51 10.97
N ARG A 153 5.12 -18.20 11.96
CA ARG A 153 4.09 -17.62 12.84
C ARG A 153 4.66 -16.61 13.82
N ASP A 154 5.95 -16.70 14.13
CA ASP A 154 6.63 -15.83 15.07
C ASP A 154 7.20 -14.58 14.37
N ALA A 155 7.10 -14.49 13.04
CA ALA A 155 7.58 -13.34 12.30
C ALA A 155 6.72 -12.09 12.55
N GLU A 156 7.38 -11.03 13.02
CA GLU A 156 6.77 -9.70 13.23
C GLU A 156 6.33 -9.03 11.93
N LYS A 157 6.91 -9.42 10.79
CA LYS A 157 6.67 -8.83 9.48
C LYS A 157 6.60 -9.87 8.37
N GLY A 158 5.80 -9.55 7.35
CA GLY A 158 5.68 -10.34 6.12
C GLY A 158 5.06 -11.73 6.33
N SER A 159 4.52 -12.01 7.53
CA SER A 159 3.97 -13.30 7.87
C SER A 159 2.63 -13.56 7.18
N CYS A 160 2.42 -14.82 6.82
CA CYS A 160 1.20 -15.34 6.18
C CYS A 160 0.26 -15.91 7.24
N GLN A 161 -0.12 -15.10 8.22
CA GLN A 161 -0.94 -15.50 9.35
C GLN A 161 -2.36 -15.91 8.92
N MET A 162 -2.85 -15.36 7.81
CA MET A 162 -4.13 -15.67 7.18
C MET A 162 -4.12 -16.97 6.40
N ASN A 163 -2.98 -17.67 6.29
CA ASN A 163 -2.82 -18.88 5.48
C ASN A 163 -3.43 -18.74 4.08
N THR A 164 -3.27 -17.57 3.47
CA THR A 164 -3.94 -17.19 2.22
C THR A 164 -3.01 -16.33 1.37
N VAL A 165 -2.89 -16.67 0.10
CA VAL A 165 -2.13 -15.90 -0.90
C VAL A 165 -3.09 -15.36 -1.95
N MET A 166 -2.80 -14.15 -2.41
CA MET A 166 -3.47 -13.54 -3.54
C MET A 166 -2.43 -12.98 -4.51
N CYS A 167 -2.72 -13.12 -5.80
CA CYS A 167 -2.02 -12.48 -6.90
C CYS A 167 -2.99 -11.54 -7.62
N CYS A 168 -2.56 -10.33 -7.95
CA CYS A 168 -3.36 -9.36 -8.67
C CYS A 168 -2.59 -8.82 -9.87
N PHE A 169 -3.19 -8.93 -11.05
CA PHE A 169 -2.63 -8.50 -12.32
C PHE A 169 -3.46 -7.36 -12.91
N ILE A 170 -2.79 -6.34 -13.45
CA ILE A 170 -3.45 -5.16 -14.04
C ILE A 170 -3.23 -5.01 -15.54
N ASP A 171 -2.43 -5.89 -16.16
CA ASP A 171 -2.17 -5.88 -17.60
C ASP A 171 -1.94 -7.30 -18.15
N SER A 172 -1.75 -7.43 -19.47
CA SER A 172 -1.48 -8.70 -20.13
C SER A 172 -0.59 -8.56 -21.37
N ALA A 173 0.41 -9.43 -21.48
CA ALA A 173 1.35 -9.50 -22.59
C ALA A 173 0.79 -10.16 -23.87
N LYS A 174 -0.38 -10.82 -23.79
CA LYS A 174 -0.93 -11.65 -24.88
C LYS A 174 -2.25 -11.09 -25.42
N ASP A 175 -3.33 -11.37 -24.73
CA ASP A 175 -4.68 -10.90 -25.03
C ASP A 175 -5.07 -9.81 -24.04
N ALA A 176 -6.20 -9.13 -24.25
CA ALA A 176 -6.71 -8.19 -23.26
C ALA A 176 -6.88 -8.87 -21.90
N LEU A 177 -6.53 -8.17 -20.82
CA LEU A 177 -6.76 -8.65 -19.46
C LEU A 177 -8.25 -8.96 -19.29
N VAL A 178 -8.55 -10.14 -18.75
CA VAL A 178 -9.92 -10.50 -18.35
C VAL A 178 -10.04 -10.13 -16.89
N ASP A 179 -10.60 -8.96 -16.62
CA ASP A 179 -10.79 -8.44 -15.28
C ASP A 179 -11.84 -9.24 -14.51
N ASN A 180 -11.63 -9.35 -13.20
CA ASN A 180 -12.58 -9.97 -12.30
C ASN A 180 -12.80 -9.16 -11.02
N THR A 181 -12.12 -8.05 -10.79
CA THR A 181 -12.31 -7.24 -9.58
C THR A 181 -11.89 -5.80 -9.79
N ASP A 182 -12.43 -4.91 -8.96
CA ASP A 182 -11.90 -3.56 -8.77
C ASP A 182 -10.93 -3.55 -7.59
N VAL A 183 -9.87 -2.77 -7.73
CA VAL A 183 -8.93 -2.45 -6.64
C VAL A 183 -9.51 -1.28 -5.84
N CYS A 184 -9.63 -1.43 -4.51
CA CYS A 184 -10.19 -0.38 -3.66
C CYS A 184 -9.09 0.52 -3.08
N ARG A 185 -8.12 -0.08 -2.39
CA ARG A 185 -7.02 0.64 -1.74
C ARG A 185 -5.83 -0.26 -1.48
N HIS A 186 -4.69 0.34 -1.21
CA HIS A 186 -3.51 -0.37 -0.73
C HIS A 186 -2.82 0.40 0.39
N ASP A 187 -2.54 -0.27 1.51
CA ASP A 187 -1.67 0.28 2.55
C ASP A 187 -0.21 -0.07 2.21
N LEU A 188 0.57 0.98 1.88
CA LEU A 188 1.94 0.82 1.45
C LEU A 188 2.84 0.29 2.57
N SER A 189 2.44 0.46 3.85
CA SER A 189 3.18 -0.05 4.99
C SER A 189 3.08 -1.58 5.15
N SER A 190 2.11 -2.22 4.49
CA SER A 190 1.93 -3.68 4.52
C SER A 190 2.92 -4.42 3.62
N SER A 191 3.49 -3.75 2.61
CA SER A 191 4.39 -4.38 1.63
C SER A 191 5.70 -3.59 1.37
N PRO A 192 6.46 -3.21 2.42
CA PRO A 192 7.62 -2.31 2.29
C PRO A 192 8.79 -2.94 1.51
N GLN A 193 8.82 -4.26 1.39
CA GLN A 193 9.86 -4.96 0.62
C GLN A 193 9.65 -4.82 -0.89
N SER A 194 8.39 -4.85 -1.34
CA SER A 194 8.04 -4.75 -2.75
C SER A 194 7.99 -3.30 -3.25
N ASN A 195 7.41 -2.39 -2.45
CA ASN A 195 7.22 -1.00 -2.88
C ASN A 195 8.34 -0.04 -2.44
N HIS A 196 9.23 -0.46 -1.54
CA HIS A 196 10.30 0.36 -0.97
C HIS A 196 9.83 1.65 -0.27
N VAL A 197 8.60 1.64 0.25
CA VAL A 197 7.98 2.75 1.01
C VAL A 197 7.77 2.31 2.46
N ASN A 198 8.16 3.16 3.41
CA ASN A 198 8.01 2.84 4.84
C ASN A 198 6.57 2.99 5.35
N SER A 199 5.82 3.94 4.80
CA SER A 199 4.45 4.24 5.21
C SER A 199 3.74 5.07 4.13
N GLY A 200 2.44 4.86 3.98
CA GLY A 200 1.59 5.61 3.06
C GLY A 200 0.42 4.74 2.64
N TRP A 201 -0.47 5.29 1.83
CA TRP A 201 -1.63 4.57 1.32
C TRP A 201 -1.97 5.08 -0.07
N SER A 202 -2.59 4.23 -0.86
CA SER A 202 -3.16 4.55 -2.17
C SER A 202 -4.64 4.21 -2.15
N VAL A 203 -5.48 5.12 -2.63
CA VAL A 203 -6.92 4.90 -2.78
C VAL A 203 -7.24 4.99 -4.27
N PHE A 204 -7.99 4.01 -4.74
CA PHE A 204 -8.44 3.86 -6.11
C PHE A 204 -9.94 4.18 -6.12
N THR A 205 -10.34 5.17 -6.91
CA THR A 205 -11.71 5.74 -6.91
C THR A 205 -12.46 5.46 -8.21
N ASP A 206 -11.76 4.99 -9.22
CA ASP A 206 -12.36 4.50 -10.45
C ASP A 206 -12.49 2.98 -10.34
N ASP A 207 -13.36 2.34 -11.12
CA ASP A 207 -13.43 0.87 -11.28
C ASP A 207 -12.11 0.38 -11.92
N ASP A 208 -11.01 0.47 -11.18
CA ASP A 208 -9.65 0.14 -11.61
C ASP A 208 -9.57 -1.38 -11.77
N PRO A 209 -9.67 -1.89 -13.01
CA PRO A 209 -9.95 -3.29 -13.22
C PRO A 209 -8.67 -4.09 -13.04
N ALA A 210 -8.75 -5.17 -12.27
CA ALA A 210 -7.69 -6.13 -12.06
C ALA A 210 -8.21 -7.55 -12.23
N HIS A 211 -7.30 -8.47 -12.51
CA HIS A 211 -7.53 -9.90 -12.35
C HIS A 211 -6.84 -10.37 -11.08
N CYS A 212 -7.61 -10.64 -10.03
CA CYS A 212 -7.08 -11.20 -8.78
C CYS A 212 -7.49 -12.67 -8.63
N VAL A 213 -6.52 -13.50 -8.29
CA VAL A 213 -6.70 -14.93 -8.04
C VAL A 213 -5.88 -15.34 -6.82
N GLY A 214 -6.41 -16.23 -6.00
CA GLY A 214 -5.72 -16.67 -4.80
C GLY A 214 -6.10 -18.08 -4.37
N PHE A 215 -5.49 -18.49 -3.26
CA PHE A 215 -5.76 -19.77 -2.61
C PHE A 215 -5.51 -19.66 -1.12
N THR A 216 -6.03 -20.63 -0.38
CA THR A 216 -5.88 -20.76 1.06
C THR A 216 -5.57 -22.21 1.41
N TRP A 217 -4.88 -22.44 2.54
CA TRP A 217 -4.45 -23.77 2.95
C TRP A 217 -4.72 -24.04 4.43
N GLU A 218 -4.72 -25.32 4.80
CA GLU A 218 -4.67 -25.78 6.20
C GLU A 218 -3.24 -26.12 6.60
N ASP A 219 -2.97 -26.14 7.91
CA ASP A 219 -1.67 -26.57 8.44
C ASP A 219 -1.32 -27.98 7.94
N GLY A 220 -0.09 -28.13 7.43
CA GLY A 220 0.39 -29.39 6.87
C GLY A 220 0.01 -29.65 5.41
N ASP A 221 -0.64 -28.70 4.72
CA ASP A 221 -0.80 -28.79 3.27
C ASP A 221 0.57 -28.75 2.58
N ILE A 222 0.93 -29.87 1.94
CA ILE A 222 2.19 -30.03 1.21
C ILE A 222 2.09 -29.54 -0.24
N TYR A 223 0.89 -29.32 -0.78
CA TYR A 223 0.66 -28.90 -2.16
C TYR A 223 0.52 -27.39 -2.32
N LYS A 224 0.63 -26.61 -1.23
CA LYS A 224 0.58 -25.14 -1.29
C LYS A 224 1.61 -24.52 -2.25
N GLY A 225 2.80 -25.11 -2.41
CA GLY A 225 3.80 -24.65 -3.39
C GLY A 225 3.34 -24.85 -4.84
N ASN A 226 2.65 -25.97 -5.13
CA ASN A 226 2.00 -26.20 -6.41
C ASN A 226 0.91 -25.16 -6.69
N THR A 227 0.06 -24.90 -5.69
CA THR A 227 -1.01 -23.91 -5.82
C THR A 227 -0.46 -22.50 -6.00
N LEU A 228 0.63 -22.14 -5.30
CA LEU A 228 1.32 -20.86 -5.51
C LEU A 228 1.82 -20.73 -6.96
N PHE A 229 2.50 -21.75 -7.50
CA PHE A 229 2.97 -21.74 -8.88
C PHE A 229 1.80 -21.55 -9.87
N TYR A 230 0.68 -22.24 -9.64
CA TYR A 230 -0.52 -22.15 -10.47
C TYR A 230 -1.24 -20.79 -10.40
N THR A 231 -1.25 -20.18 -9.22
CA THR A 231 -1.87 -18.87 -8.96
C THR A 231 -1.04 -17.72 -9.55
N SER A 232 0.27 -17.91 -9.66
CA SER A 232 1.23 -16.87 -10.04
C SER A 232 1.76 -17.08 -11.46
N LEU A 233 2.90 -17.76 -11.58
CA LEU A 233 3.70 -17.92 -12.79
C LEU A 233 2.95 -18.61 -13.92
N TYR A 234 2.09 -19.57 -13.60
CA TYR A 234 1.24 -20.22 -14.59
C TYR A 234 0.30 -19.23 -15.27
N GLN A 235 -0.33 -18.32 -14.52
CA GLN A 235 -1.26 -17.32 -15.07
C GLN A 235 -0.55 -16.39 -16.06
N THR A 236 0.66 -15.93 -15.71
CA THR A 236 1.47 -15.13 -16.63
C THR A 236 1.85 -15.91 -17.89
N VAL A 237 2.29 -17.16 -17.77
CA VAL A 237 2.75 -17.93 -18.94
C VAL A 237 1.58 -18.36 -19.83
N VAL A 238 0.43 -18.70 -19.25
CA VAL A 238 -0.71 -19.22 -20.00
C VAL A 238 -1.58 -18.08 -20.52
N ASN A 239 -2.01 -17.19 -19.64
CA ASN A 239 -2.94 -16.11 -19.98
C ASN A 239 -2.24 -14.80 -20.40
N GLY A 240 -0.95 -14.64 -20.07
CA GLY A 240 -0.21 -13.41 -20.36
C GLY A 240 -0.29 -12.38 -19.23
N TYR A 241 -0.97 -12.67 -18.13
CA TYR A 241 -1.22 -11.70 -17.04
C TYR A 241 0.07 -11.19 -16.40
N MET A 242 0.16 -9.86 -16.28
CA MET A 242 1.35 -9.14 -15.87
C MET A 242 0.97 -7.81 -15.21
N GLY A 243 1.96 -7.04 -14.73
CA GLY A 243 1.76 -5.77 -14.05
C GLY A 243 1.13 -5.92 -12.66
N ASN A 244 1.78 -5.36 -11.65
CA ASN A 244 1.24 -5.28 -10.29
C ASN A 244 0.39 -4.02 -10.11
N VAL A 245 -0.53 -4.07 -9.14
CA VAL A 245 -1.20 -2.87 -8.64
C VAL A 245 -0.15 -1.88 -8.11
N PRO A 246 -0.21 -0.57 -8.46
CA PRO A 246 0.80 0.39 -8.04
C PRO A 246 1.01 0.41 -6.52
N GLY A 247 2.25 0.16 -6.10
CA GLY A 247 2.65 0.14 -4.69
C GLY A 247 2.36 -1.16 -3.94
N ALA A 248 1.78 -2.16 -4.60
CA ALA A 248 1.56 -3.50 -4.07
C ALA A 248 2.46 -4.54 -4.74
N PRO A 249 2.74 -5.69 -4.09
CA PRO A 249 3.32 -6.84 -4.77
C PRO A 249 2.39 -7.38 -5.85
N MET A 250 2.95 -8.11 -6.82
CA MET A 250 2.15 -8.87 -7.80
C MET A 250 1.48 -10.07 -7.13
N CYS A 251 2.21 -10.75 -6.25
CA CYS A 251 1.74 -11.89 -5.48
C CYS A 251 2.35 -11.84 -4.08
N ALA A 252 1.52 -11.98 -3.06
CA ALA A 252 1.95 -12.09 -1.68
C ALA A 252 0.87 -12.78 -0.84
N CYS A 253 1.18 -13.04 0.42
CA CYS A 253 0.14 -13.32 1.41
C CYS A 253 -0.83 -12.15 1.50
N VAL A 254 -2.12 -12.46 1.68
CA VAL A 254 -3.24 -11.52 1.48
C VAL A 254 -3.09 -10.24 2.33
N GLU A 255 -2.43 -10.34 3.47
CA GLU A 255 -2.13 -9.25 4.39
C GLU A 255 -1.26 -8.15 3.79
N GLN A 256 -0.49 -8.50 2.76
CA GLN A 256 0.43 -7.61 2.05
C GLN A 256 -0.14 -7.18 0.68
N MET A 257 -1.29 -7.73 0.29
CA MET A 257 -1.96 -7.45 -0.98
C MET A 257 -2.97 -6.30 -0.83
N PRO A 258 -3.33 -5.62 -1.93
CA PRO A 258 -4.31 -4.55 -1.89
C PRO A 258 -5.70 -5.09 -1.52
N VAL A 259 -6.51 -4.21 -0.96
CA VAL A 259 -7.93 -4.48 -0.72
C VAL A 259 -8.68 -4.40 -2.04
N VAL A 260 -9.41 -5.46 -2.38
CA VAL A 260 -10.14 -5.59 -3.65
C VAL A 260 -11.58 -6.04 -3.42
N THR A 261 -12.45 -5.88 -4.42
CA THR A 261 -13.85 -6.31 -4.30
C THR A 261 -13.99 -7.83 -4.19
N LYS A 262 -13.24 -8.60 -4.98
CA LYS A 262 -13.26 -10.07 -4.96
C LYS A 262 -11.98 -10.63 -5.60
N ALA A 263 -11.77 -11.94 -5.47
CA ALA A 263 -10.72 -12.65 -6.18
C ALA A 263 -11.20 -14.07 -6.51
N ASP A 264 -10.79 -14.58 -7.66
CA ASP A 264 -11.04 -15.98 -8.02
C ASP A 264 -10.24 -16.92 -7.10
N CYS A 265 -10.73 -18.14 -6.94
CA CYS A 265 -10.09 -19.13 -6.09
C CYS A 265 -9.59 -20.32 -6.90
N VAL A 266 -8.36 -20.73 -6.62
CA VAL A 266 -7.77 -21.94 -7.19
C VAL A 266 -7.31 -22.90 -6.11
N THR A 267 -7.24 -24.18 -6.46
CA THR A 267 -6.76 -25.24 -5.58
C THR A 267 -5.95 -26.25 -6.39
N SER A 268 -5.06 -26.97 -5.70
CA SER A 268 -4.36 -28.13 -6.27
C SER A 268 -4.50 -29.35 -5.36
N THR A 269 -4.57 -30.52 -5.97
CA THR A 269 -4.63 -31.80 -5.27
C THR A 269 -3.68 -32.80 -5.92
N GLY A 270 -2.98 -33.58 -5.10
CA GLY A 270 -2.09 -34.64 -5.56
C GLY A 270 -2.65 -36.03 -5.25
N THR A 271 -2.45 -36.97 -6.16
CA THR A 271 -2.76 -38.39 -5.94
C THR A 271 -1.56 -39.28 -6.23
N GLY A 272 -1.42 -40.35 -5.45
CA GLY A 272 -0.38 -41.35 -5.68
C GLY A 272 1.04 -40.87 -5.39
N LEU A 273 1.23 -39.89 -4.50
CA LEU A 273 2.56 -39.41 -4.09
C LEU A 273 3.46 -40.57 -3.66
N GLN A 274 4.59 -40.72 -4.34
CA GLN A 274 5.65 -41.67 -4.01
C GLN A 274 6.98 -40.93 -3.91
N TYR A 275 7.80 -41.31 -2.95
CA TYR A 275 9.18 -40.86 -2.79
C TYR A 275 10.16 -41.96 -3.12
N THR A 276 11.26 -41.59 -3.74
CA THR A 276 12.28 -42.53 -4.19
C THR A 276 13.66 -41.96 -3.94
N LEU A 277 14.52 -42.74 -3.29
CA LEU A 277 15.96 -42.44 -3.21
C LEU A 277 16.69 -43.13 -4.36
N SER A 278 17.57 -42.39 -5.02
CA SER A 278 18.47 -42.90 -6.04
C SER A 278 19.90 -42.91 -5.52
N VAL A 279 20.64 -43.99 -5.80
CA VAL A 279 22.04 -44.11 -5.40
C VAL A 279 22.91 -44.07 -6.65
N ASP A 280 23.73 -43.04 -6.77
CA ASP A 280 24.65 -42.88 -7.89
C ASP A 280 25.72 -43.97 -7.87
N LYS A 281 25.86 -44.66 -9.00
CA LYS A 281 26.71 -45.85 -9.12
C LYS A 281 28.21 -45.56 -9.07
N ASP A 282 28.61 -44.33 -9.39
CA ASP A 282 30.02 -43.96 -9.56
C ASP A 282 30.56 -43.23 -8.32
N THR A 283 29.69 -42.45 -7.66
CA THR A 283 30.02 -41.62 -6.50
C THR A 283 29.50 -42.19 -5.18
N GLY A 284 28.48 -43.06 -5.22
CA GLY A 284 27.75 -43.50 -4.03
C GLY A 284 26.86 -42.42 -3.42
N GLY A 285 26.71 -41.27 -4.08
CA GLY A 285 25.83 -40.19 -3.63
C GLY A 285 24.38 -40.64 -3.63
N VAL A 286 23.65 -40.26 -2.57
CA VAL A 286 22.21 -40.51 -2.46
C VAL A 286 21.49 -39.23 -2.83
N SER A 287 20.49 -39.34 -3.70
CA SER A 287 19.57 -38.25 -4.04
C SER A 287 18.13 -38.70 -3.80
N ALA A 288 17.21 -37.78 -3.56
CA ALA A 288 15.79 -38.05 -3.45
C ALA A 288 15.03 -37.53 -4.67
N SER A 289 13.83 -38.06 -4.87
CA SER A 289 12.92 -37.69 -5.95
C SER A 289 11.51 -38.09 -5.55
N HIS A 290 10.52 -37.61 -6.30
CA HIS A 290 9.12 -37.98 -6.11
C HIS A 290 8.41 -38.25 -7.44
N SER A 291 7.19 -38.77 -7.34
CA SER A 291 6.20 -38.80 -8.41
C SER A 291 4.84 -38.61 -7.79
N VAL A 292 4.02 -37.74 -8.38
CA VAL A 292 2.65 -37.46 -7.91
C VAL A 292 1.80 -37.00 -9.08
N ALA A 293 0.58 -37.48 -9.22
CA ALA A 293 -0.34 -36.95 -10.23
C ALA A 293 -1.10 -35.74 -9.67
N MET A 294 -0.78 -34.55 -10.17
CA MET A 294 -1.38 -33.28 -9.76
C MET A 294 -2.62 -32.95 -10.57
N THR A 295 -3.57 -32.27 -9.93
CA THR A 295 -4.76 -31.69 -10.57
C THR A 295 -5.01 -30.31 -10.00
N TYR A 296 -5.26 -29.35 -10.89
CA TYR A 296 -5.52 -27.95 -10.57
C TYR A 296 -6.94 -27.60 -10.99
N GLY A 297 -7.63 -26.78 -10.20
CA GLY A 297 -9.02 -26.40 -10.50
C GLY A 297 -9.47 -25.16 -9.76
N ASP A 298 -10.69 -24.72 -10.08
CA ASP A 298 -11.39 -23.74 -9.27
C ASP A 298 -11.85 -24.37 -7.95
N CYS A 299 -12.06 -23.56 -6.92
CA CYS A 299 -12.47 -24.02 -5.59
C CYS A 299 -13.95 -24.47 -5.55
N GLY A 300 -14.37 -25.31 -6.49
CA GLY A 300 -15.75 -25.75 -6.65
C GLY A 300 -16.72 -24.62 -7.02
N GLY A 301 -16.21 -23.60 -7.73
CA GLY A 301 -16.94 -22.38 -8.06
C GLY A 301 -17.04 -21.33 -6.93
N ASN A 302 -16.43 -21.55 -5.77
CA ASN A 302 -16.30 -20.52 -4.73
C ASN A 302 -15.29 -19.45 -5.16
N ASP A 303 -15.54 -18.19 -4.79
CA ASP A 303 -14.51 -17.15 -4.80
C ASP A 303 -13.54 -17.33 -3.62
N LEU A 304 -12.44 -16.58 -3.62
CA LEU A 304 -11.38 -16.73 -2.61
C LEU A 304 -11.94 -16.49 -1.20
N LYS A 305 -12.79 -15.48 -1.05
CA LYS A 305 -13.41 -15.12 0.22
C LYS A 305 -14.25 -16.26 0.79
N ALA A 306 -15.14 -16.83 -0.03
CA ALA A 306 -15.99 -17.95 0.36
C ALA A 306 -15.14 -19.18 0.70
N GLN A 307 -14.07 -19.44 -0.06
CA GLN A 307 -13.18 -20.56 0.23
C GLN A 307 -12.43 -20.37 1.55
N VAL A 308 -11.88 -19.19 1.84
CA VAL A 308 -11.21 -18.89 3.12
C VAL A 308 -12.16 -19.12 4.29
N LYS A 309 -13.41 -18.64 4.19
CA LYS A 309 -14.43 -18.85 5.22
C LYS A 309 -14.80 -20.33 5.42
N ALA A 310 -14.75 -21.13 4.36
CA ALA A 310 -15.03 -22.55 4.43
C ALA A 310 -13.86 -23.34 5.04
N THR A 311 -12.63 -23.08 4.60
CA THR A 311 -11.41 -23.74 5.10
C THR A 311 -11.14 -23.39 6.56
N HIS A 312 -11.29 -22.12 6.92
CA HIS A 312 -10.95 -21.61 8.26
C HIS A 312 -12.17 -21.41 9.16
N ALA A 313 -13.23 -22.20 8.95
CA ALA A 313 -14.49 -22.02 9.66
C ALA A 313 -14.30 -22.06 11.20
N GLY A 314 -14.66 -20.96 11.86
CA GLY A 314 -14.58 -20.82 13.31
C GLY A 314 -13.25 -20.27 13.86
N SER A 315 -12.35 -19.78 12.99
CA SER A 315 -11.18 -18.99 13.39
C SER A 315 -11.34 -17.52 13.02
N ASP A 316 -10.43 -16.68 13.52
CA ASP A 316 -10.37 -15.25 13.20
C ASP A 316 -10.05 -15.03 11.70
N ILE A 317 -9.32 -15.94 11.05
CA ILE A 317 -9.05 -15.87 9.59
C ILE A 317 -10.35 -15.80 8.78
N ALA A 318 -11.39 -16.53 9.18
CA ALA A 318 -12.67 -16.51 8.48
C ALA A 318 -13.44 -15.19 8.65
N THR A 319 -13.14 -14.39 9.68
CA THR A 319 -13.70 -13.04 9.85
C THR A 319 -12.83 -11.99 9.20
N ASP A 320 -11.51 -12.07 9.40
CA ASP A 320 -10.56 -11.01 9.04
C ASP A 320 -10.38 -10.90 7.51
N ILE A 321 -10.70 -11.97 6.76
CA ILE A 321 -10.71 -11.93 5.29
C ILE A 321 -11.69 -10.88 4.73
N ASP A 322 -12.70 -10.47 5.51
CA ASP A 322 -13.64 -9.41 5.13
C ASP A 322 -12.93 -8.04 4.94
N GLU A 323 -11.76 -7.83 5.56
CA GLU A 323 -10.98 -6.59 5.46
C GLU A 323 -10.25 -6.46 4.11
N TYR A 324 -9.91 -7.59 3.48
CA TYR A 324 -9.15 -7.65 2.23
C TYR A 324 -10.03 -7.84 0.99
N LEU A 325 -11.15 -8.55 1.14
CA LEU A 325 -12.10 -8.86 0.07
C LEU A 325 -13.47 -8.26 0.41
N VAL A 326 -13.73 -7.03 -0.01
CA VAL A 326 -14.85 -6.24 0.52
C VAL A 326 -16.21 -6.53 -0.13
N GLY A 327 -16.24 -7.27 -1.23
CA GLY A 327 -17.44 -7.53 -2.03
C GLY A 327 -17.69 -6.46 -3.09
N ALA A 328 -18.51 -6.80 -4.08
CA ALA A 328 -18.82 -5.93 -5.21
C ALA A 328 -19.54 -4.64 -4.77
N ASN A 329 -19.15 -3.51 -5.36
CA ASN A 329 -19.68 -2.16 -5.09
C ASN A 329 -19.43 -1.62 -3.67
N ASN A 330 -18.47 -2.17 -2.92
CA ASN A 330 -18.15 -1.72 -1.57
C ASN A 330 -16.83 -0.91 -1.47
N CYS A 331 -16.11 -0.69 -2.58
CA CYS A 331 -14.87 0.09 -2.54
C CYS A 331 -15.10 1.51 -2.01
N ASP A 332 -16.09 2.25 -2.51
CA ASP A 332 -16.39 3.63 -2.08
C ASP A 332 -16.67 3.73 -0.57
N ASP A 333 -17.57 2.88 -0.07
CA ASP A 333 -17.96 2.86 1.34
C ASP A 333 -16.77 2.52 2.24
N THR A 334 -16.01 1.47 1.89
CA THR A 334 -14.88 1.04 2.71
C THR A 334 -13.69 1.99 2.62
N ASN A 335 -13.47 2.63 1.48
CA ASN A 335 -12.44 3.67 1.33
C ASN A 335 -12.81 4.91 2.12
N ALA A 336 -14.06 5.34 2.08
CA ALA A 336 -14.55 6.44 2.91
C ALA A 336 -14.40 6.13 4.40
N GLU A 337 -14.72 4.90 4.83
CA GLU A 337 -14.52 4.46 6.21
C GLU A 337 -13.05 4.47 6.61
N TYR A 338 -12.16 3.86 5.81
CA TYR A 338 -10.71 3.83 6.06
C TYR A 338 -10.11 5.24 6.16
N LEU A 339 -10.44 6.12 5.20
CA LEU A 339 -9.97 7.49 5.22
C LEU A 339 -10.48 8.24 6.43
N ASN A 340 -11.77 8.18 6.71
CA ASN A 340 -12.35 8.96 7.81
C ASN A 340 -12.01 8.40 9.19
N SER A 341 -11.81 7.09 9.33
CA SER A 341 -11.68 6.38 10.61
C SER A 341 -10.24 5.98 10.95
N GLU A 342 -9.32 5.97 10.00
CA GLU A 342 -7.94 5.57 10.27
C GLU A 342 -6.93 6.62 9.85
N GLN A 343 -7.07 7.15 8.63
CA GLN A 343 -6.03 8.02 8.06
C GLN A 343 -6.25 9.50 8.36
N LEU A 344 -7.50 9.97 8.33
CA LEU A 344 -7.89 11.38 8.50
C LEU A 344 -8.54 11.66 9.86
N LEU A 345 -8.63 10.67 10.76
CA LEU A 345 -9.09 10.90 12.14
C LEU A 345 -8.10 11.78 12.91
N VAL A 346 -8.50 13.02 13.17
CA VAL A 346 -7.87 13.85 14.21
C VAL A 346 -8.52 13.51 15.55
N THR A 347 -7.96 12.55 16.29
CA THR A 347 -8.36 12.12 17.65
C THR A 347 -8.06 13.18 18.72
N SER A 348 -8.52 14.42 18.50
CA SER A 348 -8.59 15.52 19.48
C SER A 348 -9.27 16.77 18.90
N ALA A 349 -10.10 16.63 17.85
CA ALA A 349 -10.62 17.74 17.05
C ALA A 349 -11.23 18.87 17.91
N SER A 350 -10.40 19.87 18.18
CA SER A 350 -10.86 21.19 18.52
C SER A 350 -11.65 21.70 17.32
N ASN A 351 -12.87 22.20 17.54
CA ASN A 351 -13.67 22.94 16.55
C ASN A 351 -12.91 24.12 15.91
N ARG A 352 -11.74 24.48 16.46
CA ARG A 352 -10.77 25.42 15.92
C ARG A 352 -10.24 25.05 14.53
N PHE A 353 -10.28 23.76 14.14
CA PHE A 353 -9.73 23.28 12.86
C PHE A 353 -10.81 22.89 11.83
N THR A 354 -12.09 22.98 12.19
CA THR A 354 -13.21 22.66 11.29
C THR A 354 -13.29 23.69 10.15
N ASN A 355 -13.24 23.21 8.90
CA ASN A 355 -13.60 24.01 7.74
C ASN A 355 -15.09 24.35 7.80
N ILE A 356 -15.46 25.59 7.50
CA ILE A 356 -16.83 26.09 7.57
C ILE A 356 -17.44 26.38 6.19
N ASP A 357 -16.79 25.96 5.11
CA ASP A 357 -17.35 26.07 3.76
C ASP A 357 -18.70 25.36 3.66
N GLY A 358 -19.73 26.08 3.22
CA GLY A 358 -21.13 25.62 3.17
C GLY A 358 -21.81 25.47 4.54
N ALA A 359 -21.09 25.65 5.65
CA ALA A 359 -21.62 25.48 7.00
C ALA A 359 -22.17 26.79 7.57
N VAL A 360 -23.16 26.66 8.46
CA VAL A 360 -23.68 27.79 9.25
C VAL A 360 -22.82 27.95 10.51
N GLU A 361 -22.09 29.06 10.60
CA GLU A 361 -21.22 29.38 11.74
C GLU A 361 -21.44 30.85 12.14
N GLN A 362 -21.60 31.11 13.44
CA GLN A 362 -21.95 32.44 13.97
C GLN A 362 -23.21 33.06 13.32
N GLY A 363 -24.17 32.21 12.90
CA GLY A 363 -25.45 32.64 12.32
C GLY A 363 -25.40 33.01 10.83
N MET A 364 -24.29 32.71 10.14
CA MET A 364 -24.11 32.97 8.70
C MET A 364 -23.63 31.71 8.00
N THR A 365 -24.02 31.55 6.74
CA THR A 365 -23.41 30.56 5.84
C THR A 365 -22.15 31.15 5.24
N TRP A 366 -21.08 30.37 5.20
CA TRP A 366 -19.77 30.80 4.71
C TRP A 366 -19.38 30.07 3.44
N ARG A 367 -18.76 30.79 2.50
CA ARG A 367 -18.10 30.21 1.32
C ARG A 367 -16.61 30.48 1.39
N GLN A 368 -15.78 29.44 1.31
CA GLN A 368 -14.34 29.60 1.25
C GLN A 368 -13.92 30.14 -0.13
N ILE A 369 -12.97 31.08 -0.15
CA ILE A 369 -12.44 31.66 -1.41
C ILE A 369 -10.98 31.25 -1.63
N PHE A 370 -10.15 31.29 -0.60
CA PHE A 370 -8.80 30.75 -0.63
C PHE A 370 -8.28 30.45 0.77
N GLY A 371 -7.21 29.65 0.87
CA GLY A 371 -6.57 29.31 2.14
C GLY A 371 -5.29 28.51 1.98
N GLU A 372 -4.59 28.32 3.09
CA GLU A 372 -3.32 27.59 3.19
C GLU A 372 -3.32 26.65 4.40
N GLY A 373 -2.46 25.63 4.35
CA GLY A 373 -2.33 24.62 5.39
C GLY A 373 -3.54 23.68 5.41
N ILE A 374 -4.08 23.41 6.60
CA ILE A 374 -5.26 22.54 6.76
C ILE A 374 -6.55 23.06 6.09
N TRP A 375 -6.57 24.32 5.64
CA TRP A 375 -7.68 24.91 4.90
C TRP A 375 -7.25 25.31 3.50
N PHE A 376 -6.37 24.52 2.90
CA PHE A 376 -5.87 24.76 1.55
C PHE A 376 -7.03 24.84 0.54
N LEU A 377 -7.13 25.99 -0.12
CA LEU A 377 -7.95 26.20 -1.30
C LEU A 377 -7.17 27.18 -2.19
N PRO A 378 -6.64 26.73 -3.34
CA PRO A 378 -5.89 27.62 -4.22
C PRO A 378 -6.86 28.61 -4.88
N PRO A 379 -6.51 29.90 -5.01
CA PRO A 379 -7.29 30.82 -5.82
C PRO A 379 -7.20 30.44 -7.31
N HIS A 380 -8.05 31.05 -8.14
CA HIS A 380 -7.92 30.98 -9.60
C HIS A 380 -6.50 31.31 -10.05
N LEU A 381 -5.98 30.55 -11.02
CA LEU A 381 -4.65 30.77 -11.60
C LEU A 381 -4.57 32.10 -12.36
N ASP A 382 -5.69 32.52 -12.96
CA ASP A 382 -5.82 33.85 -13.57
C ASP A 382 -6.17 34.88 -12.48
N PRO A 383 -5.29 35.88 -12.24
CA PRO A 383 -5.54 36.92 -11.25
C PRO A 383 -6.80 37.76 -11.51
N ALA A 384 -7.23 37.88 -12.77
CA ALA A 384 -8.44 38.62 -13.11
C ALA A 384 -9.70 37.84 -12.70
N GLU A 385 -9.72 36.52 -12.93
CA GLU A 385 -10.82 35.66 -12.48
C GLU A 385 -10.90 35.61 -10.95
N ALA A 386 -9.77 35.52 -10.26
CA ALA A 386 -9.72 35.52 -8.80
C ALA A 386 -10.30 36.82 -8.20
N ASP A 387 -9.96 37.97 -8.81
CA ASP A 387 -10.45 39.27 -8.37
C ASP A 387 -11.94 39.47 -8.69
N GLU A 388 -12.40 39.02 -9.87
CA GLU A 388 -13.81 39.04 -10.25
C GLU A 388 -14.67 38.18 -9.31
N GLU A 389 -14.24 36.96 -8.99
CA GLU A 389 -14.94 36.07 -8.07
C GLU A 389 -15.04 36.73 -6.68
N MET A 390 -13.92 37.17 -6.11
CA MET A 390 -13.90 37.72 -4.76
C MET A 390 -14.76 38.99 -4.64
N ARG A 391 -14.72 39.88 -5.65
CA ARG A 391 -15.59 41.07 -5.66
C ARG A 391 -17.05 40.71 -5.75
N THR A 392 -17.39 39.79 -6.66
CA THR A 392 -18.77 39.33 -6.83
C THR A 392 -19.33 38.79 -5.53
N LEU A 393 -18.56 37.96 -4.82
CA LEU A 393 -18.94 37.41 -3.52
C LEU A 393 -19.06 38.51 -2.46
N MET A 394 -18.11 39.46 -2.39
CA MET A 394 -18.17 40.55 -1.41
C MET A 394 -19.31 41.55 -1.67
N GLU A 395 -19.73 41.75 -2.91
CA GLU A 395 -20.82 42.65 -3.29
C GLU A 395 -22.20 41.99 -3.26
N ALA A 396 -22.27 40.66 -3.19
CA ALA A 396 -23.52 39.89 -3.23
C ALA A 396 -24.53 40.26 -2.14
N CYS A 397 -24.08 40.77 -0.99
CA CYS A 397 -24.93 41.20 0.11
C CYS A 397 -25.49 42.62 -0.06
N ILE A 398 -24.98 43.42 -1.01
CA ILE A 398 -25.44 44.81 -1.19
C ILE A 398 -26.94 44.88 -1.49
N PRO A 399 -27.51 44.08 -2.41
CA PRO A 399 -28.94 44.16 -2.73
C PRO A 399 -29.85 43.79 -1.56
N ALA A 400 -29.45 42.80 -0.75
CA ALA A 400 -30.29 42.26 0.34
C ALA A 400 -30.08 42.99 1.68
N LEU A 401 -28.84 43.35 2.01
CA LEU A 401 -28.43 43.83 3.32
C LEU A 401 -27.97 45.31 3.31
N GLY A 402 -27.83 45.93 2.13
CA GLY A 402 -27.36 47.31 2.00
C GLY A 402 -25.89 47.53 2.42
N ARG A 403 -25.12 46.44 2.53
CA ARG A 403 -23.69 46.42 2.87
C ARG A 403 -22.98 45.32 2.08
N HIS A 404 -21.67 45.43 1.94
CA HIS A 404 -20.85 44.31 1.47
C HIS A 404 -20.99 43.10 2.42
N CYS A 405 -20.82 41.90 1.86
CA CYS A 405 -20.71 40.68 2.65
C CYS A 405 -19.51 40.77 3.58
N LEU A 406 -19.63 40.15 4.76
CA LEU A 406 -18.51 40.03 5.67
C LEU A 406 -17.50 39.02 5.13
N LEU A 407 -16.22 39.28 5.38
CA LEU A 407 -15.15 38.33 5.14
C LEU A 407 -14.58 37.87 6.48
N LEU A 408 -14.55 36.57 6.72
CA LEU A 408 -13.95 35.96 7.90
C LEU A 408 -12.62 35.33 7.52
N ARG A 409 -11.55 35.73 8.21
CA ARG A 409 -10.31 34.95 8.25
C ARG A 409 -10.31 34.10 9.51
N LYS A 410 -10.29 32.78 9.35
CA LYS A 410 -9.91 31.86 10.43
C LYS A 410 -8.40 31.60 10.37
N CYS A 411 -7.75 31.46 11.52
CA CYS A 411 -6.32 31.15 11.61
C CYS A 411 -5.92 30.43 12.94
N PRO A 412 -5.94 29.09 12.99
CA PRO A 412 -5.69 28.33 14.20
C PRO A 412 -4.20 28.12 14.45
N SER A 413 -3.33 28.48 13.51
CA SER A 413 -1.90 28.57 13.80
C SER A 413 -1.52 29.95 14.37
N CYS A 414 -2.37 30.97 14.22
CA CYS A 414 -2.08 32.32 14.71
C CYS A 414 -1.83 32.33 16.22
N SER A 415 -0.72 32.96 16.59
CA SER A 415 -0.21 33.05 17.96
C SER A 415 -1.08 33.90 18.88
N SER A 416 -1.74 34.92 18.35
CA SER A 416 -2.60 35.81 19.14
C SER A 416 -4.07 35.44 19.01
N GLU A 417 -4.80 35.43 20.13
CA GLU A 417 -6.22 35.06 20.17
C GLU A 417 -7.11 35.93 19.27
N PRO A 418 -7.00 37.27 19.24
CA PRO A 418 -7.78 38.10 18.33
C PRO A 418 -7.53 37.80 16.85
N HIS A 419 -6.36 37.25 16.49
CA HIS A 419 -5.99 36.95 15.11
C HIS A 419 -6.45 35.58 14.63
N ARG A 420 -6.99 34.75 15.53
CA ARG A 420 -7.55 33.44 15.20
C ARG A 420 -8.86 33.54 14.45
N ASN A 421 -9.63 34.60 14.69
CA ASN A 421 -10.83 34.94 13.95
C ASN A 421 -10.83 36.46 13.70
N ILE A 422 -10.78 36.87 12.45
CA ILE A 422 -10.85 38.28 12.08
C ILE A 422 -11.98 38.45 11.08
N VAL A 423 -12.93 39.32 11.40
CA VAL A 423 -14.01 39.70 10.50
C VAL A 423 -13.66 41.04 9.87
N TYR A 424 -13.55 41.06 8.55
CA TYR A 424 -13.37 42.24 7.72
C TYR A 424 -14.72 42.70 7.17
N GLN A 425 -15.03 43.98 7.35
CA GLN A 425 -16.22 44.63 6.80
C GLN A 425 -15.79 45.77 5.87
N ARG A 426 -16.14 45.67 4.59
CA ARG A 426 -15.88 46.74 3.60
C ARG A 426 -16.91 47.87 3.72
N LEU A 427 -16.44 49.11 3.83
CA LEU A 427 -17.27 50.32 3.96
C LEU A 427 -17.46 51.08 2.64
N THR A 428 -16.49 51.00 1.72
CA THR A 428 -16.50 51.73 0.44
C THR A 428 -16.50 50.76 -0.75
N ALA A 429 -16.97 51.18 -1.91
CA ALA A 429 -16.89 50.35 -3.12
C ALA A 429 -15.42 50.02 -3.45
N PHE A 430 -15.17 48.84 -4.01
CA PHE A 430 -13.81 48.49 -4.43
C PHE A 430 -13.39 49.28 -5.68
N PRO A 431 -12.14 49.82 -5.75
CA PRO A 431 -11.62 50.46 -6.95
C PRO A 431 -11.45 49.47 -8.11
N ALA A 432 -11.28 49.96 -9.34
CA ALA A 432 -11.12 49.11 -10.52
C ALA A 432 -9.94 48.12 -10.39
N TYR A 433 -10.08 46.95 -11.01
CA TYR A 433 -9.04 45.91 -10.99
C TYR A 433 -7.76 46.36 -11.72
N GLN A 434 -6.62 46.04 -11.13
CA GLN A 434 -5.32 46.04 -11.80
C GLN A 434 -4.39 45.01 -11.13
N GLU A 435 -3.94 44.03 -11.91
CA GLU A 435 -3.09 42.93 -11.43
C GLU A 435 -1.90 43.40 -10.59
N GLY A 436 -1.74 42.79 -9.41
CA GLY A 436 -0.56 42.87 -8.56
C GLY A 436 -0.31 44.23 -7.90
N ILE A 437 -1.14 45.24 -8.17
CA ILE A 437 -0.92 46.63 -7.78
C ILE A 437 -2.19 47.24 -7.17
N SER A 438 -2.09 47.65 -5.90
CA SER A 438 -3.02 48.64 -5.33
C SER A 438 -2.44 50.04 -5.52
N THR A 439 -3.08 50.86 -6.35
CA THR A 439 -2.75 52.28 -6.55
C THR A 439 -3.78 53.17 -5.86
N ALA A 440 -3.72 54.50 -6.10
CA ALA A 440 -4.76 55.42 -5.67
C ALA A 440 -6.12 55.20 -6.37
N THR A 441 -6.18 54.49 -7.51
CA THR A 441 -7.43 54.29 -8.28
C THR A 441 -7.71 52.83 -8.63
N THR A 442 -6.80 51.91 -8.32
CA THR A 442 -6.92 50.49 -8.65
C THR A 442 -6.55 49.59 -7.47
N MET A 443 -7.09 48.38 -7.46
CA MET A 443 -6.87 47.38 -6.41
C MET A 443 -6.93 45.97 -7.00
N ASP A 444 -6.06 45.09 -6.52
CA ASP A 444 -6.14 43.64 -6.70
C ASP A 444 -6.53 43.05 -5.34
N VAL A 445 -7.79 42.62 -5.20
CA VAL A 445 -8.34 42.24 -3.90
C VAL A 445 -7.67 40.96 -3.39
N PRO A 446 -7.57 39.87 -4.16
CA PRO A 446 -6.84 38.68 -3.70
C PRO A 446 -5.39 38.98 -3.30
N GLU A 447 -4.63 39.71 -4.11
CA GLU A 447 -3.22 40.03 -3.79
C GLU A 447 -3.10 40.90 -2.53
N LEU A 448 -4.05 41.83 -2.30
CA LEU A 448 -4.11 42.64 -1.07
C LEU A 448 -4.21 41.76 0.18
N PHE A 449 -5.10 40.77 0.17
CA PHE A 449 -5.32 39.85 1.30
C PHE A 449 -4.24 38.77 1.42
N MET A 450 -3.79 38.22 0.30
CA MET A 450 -2.83 37.12 0.29
C MET A 450 -1.41 37.59 0.59
N ASN A 451 -0.96 38.71 0.01
CA ASN A 451 0.46 39.03 -0.05
C ASN A 451 0.82 40.49 0.22
N LYS A 452 -0.06 41.45 0.01
CA LYS A 452 0.32 42.87 -0.02
C LYS A 452 -0.67 43.77 0.70
N TRP A 453 -0.87 43.55 2.00
CA TRP A 453 -1.71 44.40 2.83
C TRP A 453 -1.19 45.85 2.85
N ARG A 454 -1.83 46.77 2.13
CA ARG A 454 -1.35 48.14 1.85
C ARG A 454 -2.44 49.17 2.10
N GLU A 455 -2.04 50.42 2.27
CA GLU A 455 -2.91 51.56 2.61
C GLU A 455 -3.76 52.12 1.44
N PRO A 456 -3.26 52.22 0.18
CA PRO A 456 -4.03 52.84 -0.90
C PRO A 456 -5.41 52.16 -1.10
N ASN A 457 -6.49 52.95 -0.99
CA ASN A 457 -7.89 52.49 -1.05
C ASN A 457 -8.30 51.43 0.00
N ASN A 458 -7.49 51.28 1.04
CA ASN A 458 -7.66 50.31 2.11
C ASN A 458 -7.18 50.95 3.42
N VAL A 459 -7.87 52.00 3.86
CA VAL A 459 -7.63 52.69 5.13
C VAL A 459 -8.67 52.27 6.18
N MET A 460 -8.22 51.71 7.31
CA MET A 460 -9.07 51.36 8.46
C MET A 460 -9.87 52.57 8.94
N HIS A 461 -11.14 52.35 9.29
CA HIS A 461 -12.14 53.38 9.64
C HIS A 461 -12.57 54.31 8.49
N VAL A 462 -12.09 54.08 7.28
CA VAL A 462 -12.51 54.80 6.07
C VAL A 462 -13.06 53.82 5.05
N ASP A 463 -12.25 52.84 4.66
CA ASP A 463 -12.55 51.83 3.65
C ASP A 463 -12.99 50.50 4.25
N TYR A 464 -12.56 50.18 5.46
CA TYR A 464 -12.92 48.95 6.14
C TYR A 464 -12.89 49.06 7.67
N GLU A 465 -13.54 48.10 8.32
CA GLU A 465 -13.43 47.81 9.74
C GLU A 465 -12.97 46.37 9.97
N LEU A 466 -12.28 46.14 11.10
CA LEU A 466 -11.92 44.79 11.57
C LEU A 466 -12.53 44.52 12.94
N TYR A 467 -13.00 43.29 13.13
CA TYR A 467 -13.57 42.80 14.37
C TYR A 467 -13.03 41.40 14.70
N THR A 468 -13.17 40.97 15.95
CA THR A 468 -12.83 39.61 16.37
C THR A 468 -14.03 38.65 16.33
N SER A 469 -15.25 39.18 16.15
CA SER A 469 -16.47 38.38 16.05
C SER A 469 -17.47 38.95 15.04
N VAL A 470 -18.33 38.08 14.48
CA VAL A 470 -19.43 38.48 13.60
C VAL A 470 -20.44 39.36 14.35
N SER A 471 -20.72 39.03 15.62
CA SER A 471 -21.62 39.82 16.45
C SER A 471 -21.16 41.26 16.56
N ASP A 472 -19.88 41.49 16.85
CA ASP A 472 -19.28 42.82 16.95
C ASP A 472 -19.34 43.58 15.61
N ALA A 473 -19.10 42.89 14.49
CA ALA A 473 -19.21 43.48 13.15
C ALA A 473 -20.65 43.91 12.80
N LEU A 474 -21.65 43.14 13.23
CA LEU A 474 -23.06 43.47 13.02
C LEU A 474 -23.54 44.59 13.94
N SER A 475 -23.12 44.61 15.22
CA SER A 475 -23.45 45.67 16.17
C SER A 475 -22.58 46.92 16.03
N LYS A 476 -21.51 46.86 15.23
CA LYS A 476 -20.50 47.91 15.06
C LYS A 476 -19.90 48.34 16.40
N THR A 477 -19.46 47.35 17.17
CA THR A 477 -18.84 47.55 18.48
C THR A 477 -17.49 46.86 18.52
N ASN A 478 -16.55 47.36 19.34
CA ASN A 478 -15.22 46.75 19.53
C ASN A 478 -14.42 46.62 18.23
N GLU A 479 -14.55 47.59 17.32
CA GLU A 479 -13.71 47.68 16.12
C GLU A 479 -12.23 47.80 16.50
N TRP A 480 -11.36 47.17 15.72
CA TRP A 480 -9.92 47.24 15.94
C TRP A 480 -9.41 48.66 15.71
N GLN A 481 -8.49 49.11 16.56
CA GLN A 481 -8.04 50.50 16.62
C GLN A 481 -6.65 50.73 16.02
N LYS A 482 -5.94 49.67 15.61
CA LYS A 482 -4.57 49.76 15.10
C LYS A 482 -4.42 49.04 13.76
N ALA A 483 -4.21 49.83 12.71
CA ALA A 483 -3.81 49.35 11.39
C ALA A 483 -2.29 49.37 11.23
N ASP A 484 -1.74 48.39 10.51
CA ASP A 484 -0.38 48.40 9.97
C ASP A 484 -0.42 48.04 8.48
N TYR A 485 0.44 48.66 7.67
CA TYR A 485 0.47 48.50 6.21
C TYR A 485 1.89 48.29 5.68
N ASN A 486 2.01 47.64 4.52
CA ASN A 486 3.29 47.51 3.84
C ASN A 486 3.74 48.81 3.19
N THR A 487 5.04 49.10 3.27
CA THR A 487 5.64 50.36 2.78
C THR A 487 6.30 50.28 1.41
N ASN A 488 6.36 49.10 0.77
CA ASN A 488 6.41 48.85 -0.69
C ASN A 488 7.19 47.58 -1.10
N SER A 489 8.09 47.06 -0.26
CA SER A 489 8.94 45.89 -0.57
C SER A 489 8.53 44.58 0.09
N ASN A 490 7.60 44.65 1.05
CA ASN A 490 7.25 43.50 1.88
C ASN A 490 6.03 42.78 1.30
N ASN A 491 6.10 41.45 1.26
CA ASN A 491 5.03 40.58 0.79
C ASN A 491 4.29 39.96 1.98
N TYR A 492 3.78 40.80 2.89
CA TYR A 492 2.94 40.37 3.99
C TYR A 492 1.47 40.65 3.68
N GLY A 493 0.66 39.59 3.65
CA GLY A 493 -0.78 39.68 3.49
C GLY A 493 -1.50 40.14 4.75
N PHE A 494 -2.79 39.86 4.79
CA PHE A 494 -3.71 40.28 5.82
C PHE A 494 -3.32 39.75 7.23
N PRO A 495 -3.57 40.48 8.33
CA PRO A 495 -3.82 41.92 8.41
C PRO A 495 -2.51 42.69 8.69
N ARG A 496 -1.36 42.20 8.18
CA ARG A 496 -0.02 42.64 8.61
C ARG A 496 0.15 42.53 10.14
N ASN A 497 0.45 43.62 10.84
CA ASN A 497 0.55 43.67 12.30
C ASN A 497 -0.61 44.47 12.92
N SER A 498 -1.72 44.63 12.20
CA SER A 498 -2.92 45.28 12.73
C SER A 498 -3.45 44.51 13.94
N GLY A 499 -4.11 45.19 14.88
CA GLY A 499 -4.63 44.57 16.10
C GLY A 499 -5.72 45.41 16.79
N PRO A 500 -6.43 44.83 17.79
CA PRO A 500 -7.56 45.49 18.43
C PRO A 500 -7.22 46.83 19.10
N THR A 501 -6.09 46.90 19.80
CA THR A 501 -5.67 48.10 20.56
C THR A 501 -4.20 48.46 20.39
N SER A 502 -3.36 47.51 19.99
CA SER A 502 -1.92 47.65 19.73
C SER A 502 -1.53 46.90 18.45
N HIS A 503 -0.34 47.17 17.92
CA HIS A 503 0.22 46.34 16.85
C HIS A 503 0.61 44.97 17.39
N ILE A 504 0.20 43.90 16.70
CA ILE A 504 0.49 42.52 17.09
C ILE A 504 1.23 41.84 15.94
N GLY A 505 2.53 41.59 16.15
CA GLY A 505 3.41 41.03 15.13
C GLY A 505 3.15 39.57 14.78
N ASN A 506 3.69 39.11 13.65
CA ASN A 506 3.80 37.69 13.25
C ASN A 506 2.48 36.91 13.10
N ASN A 507 1.33 37.59 12.94
CA ASN A 507 0.02 36.96 12.71
C ASN A 507 -0.51 37.18 11.28
N TRP A 508 0.33 37.68 10.38
CA TRP A 508 0.03 37.86 8.95
C TRP A 508 0.22 36.56 8.16
N ASN A 509 -0.51 36.40 7.06
CA ASN A 509 -0.28 35.34 6.06
C ASN A 509 0.55 35.85 4.86
N SER A 510 1.17 34.96 4.10
CA SER A 510 1.81 35.27 2.82
C SER A 510 1.95 34.01 1.99
N TYR A 511 1.52 34.09 0.74
CA TYR A 511 1.59 33.00 -0.24
C TYR A 511 2.87 33.09 -1.08
N LYS A 512 3.72 34.10 -0.82
CA LYS A 512 5.00 34.29 -1.50
C LYS A 512 6.18 33.91 -0.61
N TRP A 513 6.14 34.19 0.69
CA TRP A 513 7.25 33.93 1.64
C TRP A 513 6.75 33.48 3.02
N GLY A 514 7.49 32.60 3.69
CA GLY A 514 7.18 32.18 5.07
C GLY A 514 7.71 33.12 6.16
N GLY A 515 7.49 32.76 7.43
CA GLY A 515 8.11 33.42 8.59
C GLY A 515 7.15 34.02 9.62
N ALA A 516 5.84 33.83 9.46
CA ALA A 516 4.82 34.20 10.45
C ALA A 516 4.03 32.97 10.91
N THR A 517 3.16 33.18 11.91
CA THR A 517 2.39 32.11 12.55
C THR A 517 1.09 31.76 11.84
N ALA A 518 0.74 32.42 10.72
CA ALA A 518 -0.50 32.14 9.98
C ALA A 518 -0.34 31.01 8.95
N GLU A 519 0.33 29.91 9.31
CA GLU A 519 0.59 28.74 8.46
C GLU A 519 -0.69 27.95 8.10
N ASN A 520 -1.73 28.06 8.92
CA ASN A 520 -3.02 27.44 8.72
C ASN A 520 -4.07 28.55 8.77
N HIS A 521 -4.61 28.93 7.62
CA HIS A 521 -5.60 30.00 7.55
C HIS A 521 -6.51 29.86 6.33
N GLY A 522 -7.74 30.34 6.46
CA GLY A 522 -8.75 30.28 5.42
C GLY A 522 -9.55 31.57 5.40
N PHE A 523 -9.88 32.04 4.20
CA PHE A 523 -10.71 33.21 3.95
C PHE A 523 -12.08 32.77 3.45
N TYR A 524 -13.10 33.26 4.14
CA TYR A 524 -14.49 32.90 3.90
C TYR A 524 -15.31 34.16 3.71
N VAL A 525 -16.25 34.15 2.77
CA VAL A 525 -17.20 35.25 2.56
C VAL A 525 -18.60 34.80 2.92
N GLU A 526 -19.33 35.69 3.58
CA GLU A 526 -20.73 35.52 3.93
C GLU A 526 -21.56 35.27 2.67
N VAL A 527 -22.34 34.20 2.68
CA VAL A 527 -23.33 33.91 1.65
C VAL A 527 -24.65 34.57 2.06
N PRO A 528 -25.21 35.49 1.26
CA PRO A 528 -26.50 36.09 1.59
C PRO A 528 -27.57 35.00 1.61
N GLY A 529 -28.30 34.88 2.72
CA GLY A 529 -29.44 33.96 2.79
C GLY A 529 -30.54 34.36 1.81
N ASP A 530 -31.23 33.39 1.22
CA ASP A 530 -32.34 33.65 0.30
C ASP A 530 -33.37 34.57 0.97
N ALA A 531 -33.56 35.76 0.41
CA ALA A 531 -34.56 36.74 0.84
C ALA A 531 -35.99 36.32 0.41
N THR A 532 -36.36 35.06 0.63
CA THR A 532 -37.71 34.53 0.35
C THR A 532 -38.26 33.72 1.52
N SER A 533 -38.30 34.32 2.71
CA SER A 533 -39.27 33.92 3.74
C SER A 533 -39.63 35.09 4.65
N VAL A 534 -40.58 35.91 4.19
CA VAL A 534 -41.52 36.64 5.06
C VAL A 534 -42.93 36.32 4.57
#